data_AF-A0A2G4FPP6-F1
#
_entry.id   AF-A0A2G4FPP6-F1
#
_cell.length_a   1.000
_cell.length_b   1.000
_cell.length_c   1.000
_cell.angle_alpha   90.00
_cell.angle_beta   90.00
_cell.angle_gamma   90.00
#
_symmetry.space_group_name_H-M   'P 1'
#
loop_
_entity.id
_entity.type
_entity.pdbx_description
1 polymer ?
#
loop_
_entity_poly.entity_id
_entity_poly.type
_entity_poly.pdbx_seq_one_letter_code
_entity_poly.pdbx_strand_id
1 'polypeptide(L)'
;GWNVRPVENTLKANTWHNGALSGTSTLLVRRHDGYTWAVLFNGSKPSGKDKPTSPSGAIDPLMHKVVDAAEAPAKDETFSKPSRLKRQRLFKN
;
A
#
# COMPACT_ATOMS: atom_id res chain seq x y z
N GLY A 1 -8.50 -10.48 1.82
CA GLY A 1 -7.34 -10.73 2.70
C GLY A 1 -6.11 -10.07 2.08
N TRP A 2 -5.02 -9.87 2.81
CA TRP A 2 -3.83 -9.18 2.29
C TRP A 2 -2.86 -10.14 1.60
N ASN A 3 -2.33 -9.72 0.46
CA ASN A 3 -1.11 -10.30 -0.08
C ASN A 3 0.09 -9.69 0.66
N VAL A 4 1.11 -10.51 0.89
CA VAL A 4 2.30 -10.13 1.66
C VAL A 4 3.53 -10.60 0.91
N ARG A 5 4.47 -9.68 0.66
CA ARG A 5 5.79 -9.99 0.11
C ARG A 5 6.86 -9.49 1.09
N PRO A 6 7.54 -10.41 1.80
CA PRO A 6 8.70 -10.06 2.62
C PRO A 6 9.78 -9.39 1.78
N VAL A 7 10.52 -8.45 2.38
CA VAL A 7 11.73 -7.89 1.79
C VAL A 7 12.92 -8.69 2.30
N GLU A 8 13.67 -9.27 1.37
CA GLU A 8 14.80 -10.15 1.66
C GLU A 8 15.78 -9.49 2.64
N ASN A 9 16.28 -10.28 3.60
CA ASN A 9 17.23 -9.84 4.62
C ASN A 9 16.71 -8.71 5.54
N THR A 10 15.40 -8.52 5.65
CA THR A 10 14.79 -7.57 6.58
C THR A 10 13.59 -8.18 7.32
N LEU A 11 13.12 -7.51 8.38
CA LEU A 11 11.85 -7.83 9.05
C LEU A 11 10.65 -7.08 8.45
N LYS A 12 10.81 -6.46 7.27
CA LYS A 12 9.78 -5.64 6.64
C LYS A 12 9.07 -6.41 5.52
N ALA A 13 7.89 -5.92 5.15
CA ALA A 13 7.13 -6.49 4.04
C ALA A 13 6.38 -5.39 3.26
N ASN A 14 6.21 -5.63 1.97
CA ASN A 14 5.17 -4.97 1.19
C ASN A 14 3.87 -5.73 1.40
N THR A 15 2.77 -5.01 1.60
CA THR A 15 1.43 -5.61 1.70
C THR A 15 0.49 -4.93 0.74
N TRP A 16 -0.36 -5.69 0.06
CA TRP A 16 -1.34 -5.11 -0.87
C TRP A 16 -2.66 -5.89 -0.89
N HIS A 17 -3.72 -5.21 -1.32
CA HIS A 17 -5.04 -5.79 -1.52
C HIS A 17 -5.58 -5.37 -2.88
N ASN A 18 -6.03 -6.36 -3.67
CA ASN A 18 -6.71 -6.11 -4.94
C ASN A 18 -8.22 -6.13 -4.69
N GLY A 19 -8.95 -5.19 -5.25
CA GLY A 19 -10.41 -5.28 -5.31
C GLY A 19 -10.87 -5.47 -6.75
N ALA A 20 -11.79 -6.40 -6.95
CA ALA A 20 -12.38 -6.70 -8.25
C ALA A 20 -13.89 -6.78 -8.10
N LEU A 21 -14.60 -5.95 -8.85
CA LEU A 21 -16.03 -6.02 -9.07
C LEU A 21 -16.29 -5.94 -10.58
N SER A 22 -17.49 -6.30 -11.03
CA SER A 22 -17.84 -6.08 -12.43
C SER A 22 -17.72 -4.60 -12.77
N GLY A 23 -16.92 -4.27 -13.78
CA GLY A 23 -16.67 -2.89 -14.20
C GLY A 23 -15.69 -2.11 -13.31
N THR A 24 -15.10 -2.69 -12.26
CA THR A 24 -14.18 -1.97 -11.36
C THR A 24 -12.95 -2.81 -11.00
N SER A 25 -11.78 -2.18 -10.99
CA SER A 25 -10.57 -2.76 -10.41
C SER A 25 -9.87 -1.76 -9.50
N THR A 26 -9.34 -2.25 -8.39
CA THR A 26 -8.64 -1.43 -7.39
C THR A 26 -7.38 -2.12 -6.90
N LEU A 27 -6.46 -1.31 -6.41
CA LEU A 27 -5.24 -1.76 -5.75
C LEU A 27 -4.91 -0.79 -4.62
N LEU A 28 -4.67 -1.34 -3.43
CA LEU A 28 -4.12 -0.63 -2.28
C LEU A 28 -2.78 -1.27 -1.93
N VAL A 29 -1.71 -0.48 -1.89
CA VAL A 29 -0.35 -0.94 -1.55
C VAL A 29 0.19 -0.17 -0.36
N ARG A 30 0.85 -0.90 0.54
CA ARG A 30 1.67 -0.39 1.64
C ARG A 30 3.08 -0.96 1.46
N ARG A 31 4.04 -0.14 1.05
CA ARG A 31 5.45 -0.56 0.88
C ARG A 31 6.22 -0.44 2.19
N HIS A 32 7.24 -1.27 2.32
CA HIS A 32 8.16 -1.33 3.45
C HIS A 32 8.98 -0.04 3.69
N ASP A 33 9.06 0.85 2.70
CA ASP A 33 9.81 2.10 2.69
C ASP A 33 8.95 3.31 3.11
N GLY A 34 7.70 3.08 3.52
CA GLY A 34 6.82 4.11 4.07
C GLY A 34 5.81 4.67 3.07
N TYR A 35 5.93 4.34 1.77
CA TYR A 35 4.95 4.74 0.79
C TYR A 35 3.66 3.91 0.87
N THR A 36 2.53 4.59 0.72
CA THR A 36 1.21 3.96 0.60
C THR A 36 0.44 4.65 -0.52
N TRP A 37 -0.22 3.88 -1.38
CA TRP A 37 -1.08 4.43 -2.42
C TRP A 37 -2.30 3.54 -2.65
N ALA A 38 -3.34 4.18 -3.16
CA ALA A 38 -4.55 3.50 -3.64
C ALA A 38 -4.86 4.00 -5.05
N VAL A 39 -5.33 3.09 -5.90
CA VAL A 39 -5.84 3.39 -7.23
C VAL A 39 -7.19 2.74 -7.42
N LEU A 40 -8.08 3.47 -8.09
CA LEU A 40 -9.45 3.06 -8.39
C LEU A 40 -9.71 3.29 -9.89
N PHE A 41 -10.13 2.23 -10.58
CA PHE A 41 -10.55 2.31 -11.97
C PHE A 41 -12.01 1.91 -12.10
N ASN A 42 -12.77 2.68 -12.87
CA ASN A 42 -14.10 2.33 -13.38
C ASN A 42 -14.02 1.37 -14.58
N GLY A 43 -13.03 0.48 -14.58
CA GLY A 43 -12.89 -0.61 -15.54
C GLY A 43 -12.21 -1.81 -14.87
N SER A 44 -12.72 -3.02 -15.13
CA SER A 44 -12.11 -4.27 -14.68
C SER A 44 -11.40 -5.03 -15.79
N LYS A 45 -11.73 -4.76 -17.05
CA LYS A 45 -11.14 -5.42 -18.22
C LYS A 45 -10.01 -4.57 -18.82
N PRO A 46 -8.98 -5.21 -19.38
CA PRO A 46 -7.99 -4.52 -20.18
C PRO A 46 -8.63 -3.80 -21.36
N SER A 47 -8.21 -2.57 -21.63
CA SER A 47 -8.49 -1.91 -22.90
C SER A 47 -7.49 -2.40 -23.94
N GLY A 48 -7.92 -3.31 -24.81
CA GLY A 48 -7.11 -3.86 -25.91
C GLY A 48 -7.12 -5.39 -25.97
N LYS A 49 -7.09 -5.95 -27.18
CA LYS A 49 -7.24 -7.40 -27.43
C LYS A 49 -6.11 -8.25 -26.84
N ASP A 50 -4.97 -7.64 -26.52
CA ASP A 50 -3.72 -8.36 -26.17
C ASP A 50 -3.19 -8.07 -24.76
N LYS A 51 -3.97 -7.44 -23.88
CA LYS A 51 -3.51 -7.15 -22.52
C LYS A 51 -4.06 -8.19 -21.54
N PRO A 52 -3.21 -9.00 -20.88
CA PRO A 52 -3.68 -10.07 -20.01
C PRO A 52 -4.10 -9.60 -18.60
N THR A 53 -4.00 -8.30 -18.28
CA THR A 53 -4.14 -7.80 -16.91
C THR A 53 -5.16 -6.66 -16.78
N SER A 54 -5.80 -6.55 -15.62
CA SER A 54 -6.73 -5.45 -15.27
C SER A 54 -6.01 -4.10 -15.28
N PRO A 55 -6.74 -2.97 -15.36
CA PRO A 55 -6.15 -1.64 -15.19
C PRO A 55 -5.33 -1.51 -13.90
N SER A 56 -5.84 -2.05 -12.78
CA SER A 56 -5.11 -2.07 -11.51
C SER A 56 -3.80 -2.88 -11.57
N GLY A 57 -3.75 -3.98 -12.32
CA GLY A 57 -2.52 -4.75 -12.52
C GLY A 57 -1.56 -4.08 -13.51
N ALA A 58 -2.07 -3.32 -14.48
CA ALA A 58 -1.25 -2.59 -15.44
C ALA A 58 -0.53 -1.38 -14.82
N ILE A 59 -1.19 -0.69 -13.87
CA ILE A 59 -0.61 0.50 -13.22
C ILE A 59 0.40 0.14 -12.13
N ASP A 60 0.28 -1.02 -11.49
CA ASP A 60 1.13 -1.44 -10.36
C ASP A 60 2.65 -1.33 -10.62
N PRO A 61 3.23 -1.93 -11.68
CA PRO A 61 4.66 -1.80 -11.95
C PRO A 61 5.07 -0.36 -12.29
N LEU A 62 4.15 0.48 -12.79
CA LEU A 62 4.44 1.88 -13.08
C LEU A 62 4.46 2.72 -11.80
N MET A 63 3.53 2.48 -10.86
CA MET A 63 3.54 3.12 -9.55
C MET A 63 4.81 2.78 -8.78
N HIS A 64 5.24 1.52 -8.81
CA HIS A 64 6.50 1.11 -8.20
C HIS A 64 7.69 1.91 -8.76
N LYS A 65 7.80 2.05 -10.09
CA LYS A 65 8.86 2.86 -10.73
C LYS A 65 8.81 4.34 -10.34
N VAL A 66 7.62 4.93 -10.28
CA VAL A 66 7.45 6.33 -9.88
C VAL A 66 7.90 6.52 -8.43
N VAL A 67 7.51 5.60 -7.54
CA VAL A 67 7.90 5.63 -6.13
C VAL A 67 9.40 5.39 -5.95
N ASP A 68 10.01 4.51 -6.74
CA ASP A 68 11.46 4.28 -6.70
C ASP A 68 12.27 5.53 -7.10
N ALA A 69 11.70 6.39 -7.95
CA ALA A 69 12.30 7.66 -8.37
C ALA A 69 11.92 8.85 -7.47
N ALA A 70 10.96 8.67 -6.56
CA ALA A 70 10.48 9.73 -5.69
C ALA A 70 11.35 9.83 -4.43
N GLU A 71 11.57 11.06 -3.96
CA GLU A 71 12.18 11.30 -2.66
C GLU A 71 11.28 10.74 -1.56
N ALA A 72 11.86 9.93 -0.66
CA ALA A 72 11.13 9.28 0.42
C ALA A 72 10.22 10.29 1.14
N PRO A 73 8.95 9.94 1.41
CA PRO A 73 8.07 10.87 2.06
C PRO A 73 8.65 11.16 3.43
N ALA A 74 8.49 12.40 3.91
CA ALA A 74 8.80 12.72 5.29
C ALA A 74 8.17 11.65 6.18
N LYS A 75 8.89 11.16 7.18
CA LYS A 75 8.39 10.14 8.10
C LYS A 75 7.18 10.73 8.83
N ASP A 76 6.00 10.51 8.28
CA ASP A 76 4.77 11.01 8.85
C ASP A 76 4.43 10.14 10.07
N GLU A 77 4.38 10.77 11.24
CA GLU A 77 4.02 10.12 12.48
C GLU A 77 2.53 9.79 12.57
N THR A 78 1.69 10.24 11.62
CA THR A 78 0.23 10.00 11.62
C THR A 78 -0.17 8.52 11.67
N PHE A 79 0.71 7.60 11.26
CA PHE A 79 0.51 6.15 11.42
C PHE A 79 1.60 5.47 12.25
N SER A 80 2.49 6.23 12.88
CA SER A 80 3.46 5.67 13.83
C SER A 80 2.74 5.31 15.12
N LYS A 81 3.07 4.11 15.63
CA LYS A 81 2.55 3.43 16.83
C LYS A 81 1.73 4.35 17.75
N PRO A 82 0.48 3.99 18.14
CA PRO A 82 -0.16 4.71 19.24
C PRO A 82 0.84 4.74 20.38
N SER A 83 1.29 5.95 20.74
CA SER A 83 2.17 6.14 21.88
C SER A 83 1.49 5.39 23.02
N ARG A 84 2.18 4.41 23.62
CA ARG A 84 1.68 3.76 24.83
C ARG A 84 1.40 4.90 25.80
N LEU A 85 0.14 5.30 25.94
CA LEU A 85 -0.28 6.26 26.94
C LEU A 85 0.27 5.70 28.24
N LYS A 86 1.33 6.32 28.76
CA LYS A 86 1.83 5.99 30.08
C LYS A 86 0.64 6.33 30.98
N ARG A 87 -0.09 5.31 31.44
CA ARG A 87 -1.06 5.46 32.52
C ARG A 87 -0.27 6.09 33.66
N GLN A 88 -0.42 7.39 33.82
CA GLN A 88 0.12 8.12 34.94
C GLN A 88 -0.67 7.59 36.12
N ARG A 89 -0.09 6.63 36.84
CA ARG A 89 -0.57 6.25 38.17
C ARG A 89 -0.38 7.50 39.02
N LEU A 90 -1.46 8.28 39.14
CA LEU A 90 -1.55 9.35 40.11
C LEU A 90 -1.67 8.68 41.47
N PHE A 91 -0.53 8.34 42.06
CA PHE A 91 -0.44 8.16 43.50
C PHE A 91 0.05 9.47 44.08
N LYS A 92 -0.81 10.15 44.83
CA LYS A 92 -0.39 11.03 45.91
C LYS A 92 -1.40 10.88 47.06
N ASN A 93 -0.85 10.28 48.12
CA ASN A 93 -1.15 10.30 49.56
C ASN A 93 -2.57 9.95 50.02
#